data_AF-A0A7W6C3Y9-F1
#
_entry.id   AF-A0A7W6C3Y9-F1
#
_cell.length_a   1.000
_cell.length_b   1.000
_cell.length_c   1.000
_cell.angle_alpha   90.00
_cell.angle_beta   90.00
_cell.angle_gamma   90.00
#
_symmetry.space_group_name_H-M   'P 1'
#
loop_
_entity.id
_entity.type
_entity.pdbx_description
1 polymer ?
#
loop_
_entity_poly.entity_id
_entity_poly.type
_entity_poly.pdbx_seq_one_letter_code
_entity_poly.pdbx_strand_id
1 'polypeptide(L)'
;MVDGRDVAAQMISHGLAVVLDNGKADYSAVEDRAKSNKSGIWASEFDMPVEYRRAHPREPDAAKVTDSRRWTSPRRPQAQGSGYPYRSCAQARAADAAPMYRGQPGYNPNLDGDGDGISCEPYRGRR
;
A
#
# COMPACT_ATOMS: atom_id res chain seq x y z
N MET A 1 18.12 -0.21 16.22
CA MET A 1 19.37 -0.84 16.68
C MET A 1 19.13 -2.32 16.89
N VAL A 2 20.11 -3.17 16.56
CA VAL A 2 20.10 -4.61 16.87
C VAL A 2 21.40 -4.90 17.61
N ASP A 3 21.33 -5.46 18.82
CA ASP A 3 22.51 -5.71 19.69
C ASP A 3 23.40 -4.47 19.90
N GLY A 4 22.80 -3.30 20.09
CA GLY A 4 23.52 -2.02 20.26
C GLY A 4 24.15 -1.46 18.98
N ARG A 5 23.96 -2.12 17.83
CA ARG A 5 24.43 -1.63 16.52
C ARG A 5 23.32 -0.89 15.79
N ASP A 6 23.67 0.27 15.25
CA ASP A 6 22.81 0.98 14.32
C ASP A 6 22.93 0.37 12.92
N VAL A 7 21.96 -0.48 12.58
CA VAL A 7 21.88 -1.15 11.27
C VAL A 7 21.71 -0.14 10.13
N ALA A 8 20.98 0.96 10.36
CA ALA A 8 20.80 1.98 9.33
C ALA A 8 22.13 2.67 9.03
N ALA A 9 22.87 3.07 10.07
CA ALA A 9 24.22 3.62 9.90
C ALA A 9 25.16 2.65 9.18
N GLN A 10 25.11 1.35 9.50
CA GLN A 10 25.90 0.32 8.82
C GLN A 10 25.55 0.25 7.33
N MET A 11 24.27 0.12 6.98
CA MET A 11 23.83 0.06 5.58
C MET A 11 24.30 1.28 4.78
N ILE A 12 24.17 2.47 5.35
CA ILE A 12 24.59 3.72 4.70
C ILE A 12 26.12 3.73 4.54
N SER A 13 26.88 3.37 5.58
CA SER A 13 28.35 3.37 5.53
C SER A 13 28.93 2.41 4.48
N HIS A 14 28.24 1.30 4.21
CA HIS A 14 28.59 0.33 3.18
C HIS A 14 28.06 0.70 1.79
N GLY A 15 27.37 1.83 1.65
CA GLY A 15 26.78 2.28 0.38
C GLY A 15 25.62 1.41 -0.10
N LEU A 16 24.90 0.78 0.84
CA LEU A 16 23.73 -0.07 0.55
C LEU A 16 22.40 0.70 0.64
N ALA A 17 22.43 1.93 1.16
CA ALA A 17 21.26 2.77 1.36
C ALA A 17 21.60 4.25 1.17
N VAL A 18 20.57 5.04 0.83
CA VAL A 18 20.62 6.51 0.73
C VAL A 18 19.85 7.15 1.88
N VAL A 19 20.27 8.36 2.27
CA VAL A 19 19.59 9.20 3.25
C VAL A 19 18.54 10.05 2.51
N LEU A 20 17.34 10.14 3.10
CA LEU A 20 16.26 10.97 2.59
C LEU A 20 16.13 12.23 3.45
N ASP A 21 15.83 13.38 2.84
CA ASP A 21 15.63 14.67 3.53
C ASP A 21 14.59 14.65 4.67
N ASN A 22 13.63 13.73 4.60
CA ASN A 22 12.57 13.58 5.62
C ASN A 22 12.87 12.47 6.65
N GLY A 23 14.13 12.03 6.74
CA GLY A 23 14.59 11.06 7.72
C GLY A 23 14.42 11.57 9.16
N LYS A 24 14.15 10.64 10.09
CA LYS A 24 14.04 10.97 11.53
C LYS A 24 15.39 11.07 12.26
N ALA A 25 16.46 10.63 11.63
CA ALA A 25 17.81 10.60 12.18
C ALA A 25 18.80 11.19 11.18
N ASP A 26 19.81 11.90 11.68
CA ASP A 26 20.85 12.51 10.87
C ASP A 26 21.96 11.50 10.57
N TYR A 27 22.02 11.05 9.32
CA TYR A 27 23.05 10.15 8.80
C TYR A 27 23.90 10.81 7.71
N SER A 28 23.82 12.14 7.55
CA SER A 28 24.49 12.90 6.49
C SER A 28 25.99 12.60 6.43
N ALA A 29 26.68 12.73 7.56
CA ALA A 29 28.12 12.46 7.65
C ALA A 29 28.50 11.00 7.30
N VAL A 30 27.61 10.03 7.58
CA VAL A 30 27.84 8.62 7.25
C VAL A 30 27.70 8.39 5.75
N GLU A 31 26.71 9.03 5.13
CA GLU A 31 26.49 8.98 3.69
C GLU A 31 27.61 9.70 2.92
N ASP A 32 28.06 10.86 3.37
CA ASP A 32 29.16 11.60 2.77
C ASP A 32 30.45 10.77 2.72
N ARG A 33 30.70 10.00 3.78
CA ARG A 33 31.84 9.08 3.81
C ARG A 33 31.67 7.92 2.83
N ALA A 34 30.46 7.36 2.69
CA ALA A 34 30.19 6.31 1.71
C ALA A 34 30.33 6.82 0.27
N LYS A 35 29.88 8.03 -0.02
CA LYS A 35 30.06 8.72 -1.31
C LYS A 35 31.53 8.96 -1.63
N SER A 36 32.30 9.52 -0.68
CA SER A 36 33.72 9.80 -0.85
C SER A 36 34.54 8.53 -1.10
N ASN A 37 34.18 7.43 -0.43
CA ASN A 37 34.83 6.13 -0.59
C ASN A 37 34.35 5.36 -1.83
N LYS A 38 33.36 5.88 -2.57
CA LYS A 38 32.73 5.18 -3.70
C LYS A 38 32.20 3.79 -3.30
N SER A 39 31.65 3.70 -2.09
CA SER A 39 31.14 2.44 -1.54
C SER A 39 29.80 2.05 -2.20
N GLY A 40 29.64 0.78 -2.56
CA GLY A 40 28.35 0.22 -2.99
C GLY A 40 27.77 0.95 -4.20
N ILE A 41 26.56 1.51 -4.05
CA ILE A 41 25.88 2.25 -5.13
C ILE A 41 26.65 3.48 -5.61
N TRP A 42 27.59 3.99 -4.82
CA TRP A 42 28.43 5.15 -5.15
C TRP A 42 29.69 4.79 -5.94
N ALA A 43 29.90 3.50 -6.28
CA ALA A 43 31.04 3.04 -7.06
C ALA A 43 31.09 3.62 -8.48
N SER A 44 29.93 4.03 -9.01
CA SER A 44 29.74 4.62 -10.32
C SER A 44 28.85 5.86 -10.25
N GLU A 45 28.52 6.43 -11.41
CA GLU A 45 27.51 7.47 -11.53
C GLU A 45 26.17 6.94 -11.02
N PHE A 46 25.63 7.60 -10.00
CA PHE A 46 24.37 7.26 -9.37
C PHE A 46 23.55 8.53 -9.17
N ASP A 47 22.44 8.62 -9.89
CA ASP A 47 21.47 9.69 -9.71
C ASP A 47 20.61 9.44 -8.48
N MET A 48 20.55 10.43 -7.60
CA MET A 48 19.68 10.36 -6.43
C MET A 48 18.21 10.20 -6.86
N PRO A 49 17.42 9.29 -6.27
CA PRO A 49 16.03 9.05 -6.69
C PRO A 49 15.11 10.28 -6.64
N VAL A 50 15.43 11.28 -5.80
CA VAL A 50 14.70 12.55 -5.78
C VAL A 50 15.06 13.43 -6.97
N GLU A 51 16.35 13.55 -7.29
CA GLU A 51 16.86 14.34 -8.41
C GLU A 51 16.42 13.72 -9.74
N TYR A 52 16.52 12.40 -9.88
CA TYR A 52 16.04 11.69 -11.05
C TYR A 52 14.56 11.95 -11.32
N ARG A 53 13.70 11.90 -10.28
CA ARG A 53 12.25 12.19 -10.42
C ARG A 53 11.96 13.65 -10.72
N ARG A 54 12.78 14.59 -10.25
CA ARG A 54 12.66 16.01 -10.58
C ARG A 54 13.06 16.30 -12.03
N ALA A 55 14.14 15.67 -12.50
CA ALA A 55 14.63 15.78 -13.87
C ALA A 55 13.76 15.01 -14.88
N HIS A 56 13.13 13.92 -14.44
CA HIS A 56 12.22 13.09 -15.24
C HIS A 56 10.82 13.11 -14.62
N PRO A 57 10.11 14.26 -14.66
CA PRO A 57 8.72 14.28 -14.27
C PRO A 57 7.99 13.28 -15.14
N ARG A 58 7.31 12.31 -14.52
CA ARG A 58 6.38 11.49 -15.28
C ARG A 58 5.35 12.45 -15.86
N GLU A 59 5.24 12.48 -17.18
CA GLU A 59 4.05 13.04 -17.80
C GLU A 59 2.84 12.40 -17.10
N PRO A 60 1.79 13.17 -16.76
CA PRO A 60 0.60 12.64 -16.10
C PRO A 60 -0.14 11.52 -16.87
N ASP A 61 0.39 11.04 -18.01
CA ASP A 61 -0.19 10.02 -18.88
C ASP A 61 0.63 8.71 -19.04
N ALA A 62 1.46 8.33 -18.06
CA ALA A 62 2.06 6.99 -17.99
C ALA A 62 1.61 6.14 -16.78
N ALA A 63 0.59 6.60 -16.05
CA ALA A 63 -0.25 5.72 -15.21
C ALA A 63 -1.46 5.22 -16.01
N LYS A 64 -1.27 4.85 -17.28
CA LYS A 64 -2.19 3.90 -17.90
C LYS A 64 -2.02 2.60 -17.14
N VAL A 65 -3.08 2.30 -16.40
CA VAL A 65 -3.43 1.00 -15.83
C VAL A 65 -3.38 -0.05 -16.95
N THR A 66 -2.20 -0.53 -17.29
CA THR A 66 -1.99 -1.69 -18.15
C THR A 66 -0.88 -2.57 -17.61
N ASP A 67 -0.89 -2.83 -16.30
CA ASP A 67 -0.51 -4.15 -15.80
C ASP A 67 -1.23 -4.47 -14.48
N SER A 68 -2.55 -4.52 -14.55
CA SER A 68 -3.36 -5.31 -13.60
C SER A 68 -3.44 -6.79 -14.03
N ARG A 69 -2.57 -7.25 -14.95
CA ARG A 69 -2.52 -8.63 -15.44
C ARG A 69 -1.26 -9.36 -14.98
N ARG A 70 -0.86 -9.23 -13.71
CA ARG A 70 0.04 -10.23 -13.14
C ARG A 70 0.03 -10.38 -11.62
N TRP A 71 -1.16 -10.38 -11.02
CA TRP A 71 -1.40 -11.11 -9.76
C TRP A 71 -2.79 -11.73 -9.79
N THR A 72 -3.00 -12.65 -10.74
CA THR A 72 -4.12 -13.58 -10.65
C THR A 72 -3.79 -14.56 -9.53
N SER A 73 -4.21 -14.25 -8.29
CA SER A 73 -4.54 -15.32 -7.35
C SER A 73 -5.48 -16.29 -8.07
N PRO A 74 -5.32 -17.61 -7.97
CA PRO A 74 -6.24 -18.53 -8.60
C PRO A 74 -7.63 -18.17 -8.09
N ARG A 75 -8.47 -17.66 -9.00
CA ARG A 75 -9.87 -17.36 -8.74
C ARG A 75 -10.49 -18.70 -8.39
N ARG A 76 -10.57 -18.97 -7.09
CA ARG A 76 -11.43 -20.01 -6.53
C ARG A 76 -12.76 -19.85 -7.27
N PRO A 77 -13.33 -20.91 -7.88
CA PRO A 77 -14.53 -20.79 -8.69
C PRO A 77 -15.51 -19.95 -7.89
N GLN A 78 -15.91 -18.81 -8.47
CA GLN A 78 -16.95 -17.99 -7.90
C GLN A 78 -18.08 -18.94 -7.59
N ALA A 79 -18.40 -19.11 -6.31
CA ALA A 79 -19.61 -19.77 -5.92
C ALA A 79 -20.73 -18.98 -6.60
N GLN A 80 -21.18 -19.52 -7.73
CA GLN A 80 -22.42 -19.14 -8.32
C GLN A 80 -23.49 -19.54 -7.32
N GLY A 81 -24.46 -18.65 -7.11
CA GLY A 81 -25.65 -18.97 -6.35
C GLY A 81 -25.49 -18.69 -4.87
N SER A 82 -25.38 -17.43 -4.51
CA SER A 82 -26.10 -16.98 -3.32
C SER A 82 -27.03 -15.89 -3.82
N GLY A 83 -28.34 -16.04 -3.56
CA GLY A 83 -29.41 -15.18 -4.08
C GLY A 83 -29.40 -13.76 -3.51
N TYR A 84 -28.21 -13.18 -3.33
CA TYR A 84 -27.98 -11.88 -2.76
C TYR A 84 -27.65 -10.88 -3.88
N PRO A 85 -28.37 -9.76 -3.96
CA PRO A 85 -28.27 -8.79 -5.06
C PRO A 85 -26.97 -8.00 -5.10
N TYR A 86 -26.19 -7.97 -4.00
CA TYR A 86 -25.01 -7.12 -3.87
C TYR A 86 -23.76 -7.92 -3.51
N ARG A 87 -22.67 -7.64 -4.22
CA ARG A 87 -21.35 -8.24 -4.01
C ARG A 87 -20.53 -7.52 -2.94
N SER A 88 -20.88 -6.27 -2.62
CA SER A 88 -20.17 -5.46 -1.63
C SER A 88 -21.07 -4.39 -1.01
N CYS A 89 -20.69 -3.90 0.16
CA CYS A 89 -21.41 -2.81 0.83
C CYS A 89 -21.32 -1.47 0.11
N ALA A 90 -20.28 -1.26 -0.72
CA ALA A 90 -20.21 -0.10 -1.57
C ALA A 90 -21.31 -0.14 -2.65
N GLN A 91 -21.54 -1.31 -3.25
CA GLN A 91 -22.58 -1.51 -4.25
C GLN A 91 -23.98 -1.36 -3.63
N ALA A 92 -24.19 -1.94 -2.44
CA ALA A 92 -25.45 -1.83 -1.72
C ALA A 92 -25.77 -0.37 -1.33
N ARG A 93 -24.77 0.38 -0.84
CA ARG A 93 -24.93 1.82 -0.52
C ARG A 93 -25.15 2.69 -1.76
N ALA A 94 -24.44 2.41 -2.85
CA ALA A 94 -24.63 3.13 -4.12
C ALA A 94 -26.01 2.89 -4.74
N ALA A 95 -26.66 1.77 -4.38
CA ALA A 95 -28.02 1.44 -4.78
C ALA A 95 -29.07 1.86 -3.72
N ASP A 96 -28.68 2.63 -2.71
CA ASP A 96 -29.53 3.04 -1.57
C ASP A 96 -30.24 1.86 -0.86
N ALA A 97 -29.65 0.67 -0.95
CA ALA A 97 -30.22 -0.56 -0.42
C ALA A 97 -29.66 -0.93 0.97
N ALA A 98 -28.63 -0.23 1.44
CA ALA A 98 -28.04 -0.42 2.77
C ALA A 98 -28.56 0.63 3.76
N PRO A 99 -28.72 0.31 5.07
CA PRO A 99 -28.42 -0.97 5.72
C PRO A 99 -29.49 -2.05 5.50
N MET A 100 -29.09 -3.33 5.46
CA MET A 100 -30.01 -4.46 5.29
C MET A 100 -30.08 -5.30 6.57
N TYR A 101 -31.30 -5.63 7.00
CA TYR A 101 -31.52 -6.38 8.24
C TYR A 101 -31.76 -7.87 7.97
N ARG A 102 -31.34 -8.73 8.90
CA ARG A 102 -31.59 -10.17 8.84
C ARG A 102 -33.07 -10.45 8.60
N GLY A 103 -33.36 -11.24 7.57
CA GLY A 103 -34.73 -11.57 7.13
C GLY A 103 -35.30 -10.69 6.04
N GLN A 104 -34.65 -9.57 5.69
CA GLN A 104 -35.02 -8.78 4.51
C GLN A 104 -34.47 -9.38 3.22
N PRO A 105 -35.22 -9.24 2.10
CA PRO A 105 -34.71 -9.60 0.78
C PRO A 105 -33.47 -8.74 0.49
N GLY A 106 -32.32 -9.38 0.39
CA GLY A 106 -31.04 -8.72 0.13
C GLY A 106 -30.01 -8.83 1.26
N TYR A 107 -30.42 -9.18 2.49
CA TYR A 107 -29.48 -9.41 3.59
C TYR A 107 -28.47 -10.49 3.23
N ASN A 108 -27.19 -10.13 3.27
CA ASN A 108 -26.09 -11.04 2.98
C ASN A 108 -25.22 -11.15 4.24
N PRO A 109 -25.20 -12.30 4.93
CA PRO A 109 -24.39 -12.47 6.13
C PRO A 109 -22.87 -12.31 5.87
N ASN A 110 -22.42 -12.40 4.62
CA ASN A 110 -21.02 -12.12 4.27
C ASN A 110 -20.68 -10.61 4.22
N LEU A 111 -21.70 -9.75 4.26
CA LEU A 111 -21.58 -8.29 4.27
C LEU A 111 -21.88 -7.68 5.66
N ASP A 112 -22.18 -8.53 6.63
CA ASP A 112 -22.38 -8.25 8.04
C ASP A 112 -21.06 -8.58 8.76
N GLY A 113 -20.26 -7.54 9.02
CA GLY A 113 -18.85 -7.71 9.41
C GLY A 113 -18.64 -8.16 10.86
N ASP A 114 -19.60 -7.87 11.72
CA ASP A 114 -19.62 -8.21 13.15
C ASP A 114 -20.71 -9.22 13.52
N GLY A 115 -21.59 -9.58 12.58
CA GLY A 115 -22.53 -10.69 12.70
C GLY A 115 -23.76 -10.35 13.53
N ASP A 116 -24.02 -9.06 13.75
CA ASP A 116 -25.08 -8.57 14.63
C ASP A 116 -26.49 -8.65 13.97
N GLY A 117 -26.53 -8.95 12.67
CA GLY A 117 -27.76 -9.03 11.88
C GLY A 117 -28.01 -7.81 10.99
N ILE A 118 -27.07 -6.88 10.89
CA ILE A 118 -27.17 -5.68 10.04
C ILE A 118 -26.01 -5.68 9.02
N SER A 119 -26.33 -5.94 7.76
CA SER A 119 -25.35 -5.83 6.69
C SER A 119 -25.12 -4.37 6.29
N CYS A 120 -23.86 -4.04 6.01
CA CYS A 120 -23.46 -2.76 5.43
C CYS A 120 -23.82 -1.53 6.25
N GLU A 121 -23.69 -1.64 7.57
CA GLU A 121 -23.88 -0.52 8.47
C GLU A 121 -22.99 0.69 8.12
N PRO A 122 -23.52 1.91 8.29
CA PRO A 122 -22.68 3.09 8.26
C PRO A 122 -21.72 3.02 9.45
N TYR A 123 -20.42 3.11 9.18
CA TYR A 123 -19.38 3.22 10.21
C TYR A 123 -19.71 4.37 11.17
N ARG A 124 -20.43 4.08 12.27
CA ARG A 124 -20.42 4.95 13.44
C ARG A 124 -19.13 4.63 14.14
N GLY A 125 -18.11 5.45 13.85
CA GLY A 125 -16.78 5.31 14.42
C GLY A 125 -16.88 4.93 15.90
N ARG A 126 -16.26 3.80 16.25
CA ARG A 126 -16.22 3.30 17.62
C ARG A 126 -15.83 4.46 18.53
N ARG A 127 -16.72 4.86 19.42
CA ARG A 127 -16.37 5.69 20.58
C ARG A 127 -15.87 4.78 21.69
#